data_AF-A0A3B1BAZ6-F1
#
_entry.id   AF-A0A3B1BAZ6-F1
#
_cell.length_a   1.000
_cell.length_b   1.000
_cell.length_c   1.000
_cell.angle_alpha   90.00
_cell.angle_beta   90.00
_cell.angle_gamma   90.00
#
_symmetry.space_group_name_H-M   'P 1'
#
loop_
_entity.id
_entity.type
_entity.pdbx_description
1 polymer ?
#
loop_
_entity_poly.entity_id
_entity_poly.type
_entity_poly.pdbx_seq_one_letter_code
_entity_poly.pdbx_strand_id
1 'polypeptide(L)'
;MEQTDYKIELRRYYDNRNVDGIIRYLSELISKPSFVAINRRLIKEGKLPPATTKIEEVATALITELKDDIKQECDVIVQDNYFEIAEQLKKRFGDEVAEIYINTKSPDAFLREIRQTLNTEEAKLTEGLVNQYKTELIRLEDGRKAVLDILQDSSNFPIQNVISLAEQIEQLHLKLKSNYRYLTVKAYFLSIFESGDAKFTAQAASDQEQRIKISNYTLFTDYVTTGIEPDLIQQVRFRIEVVKLFQYLWKRKILPVAEHKQAITCITDIFNHRGKGSLSGKVRQFLEELIVEINDDKQAVSKRLAQSFVYEYRTAESQMEQRCGLIESELAATKEYLKQLPANHGKPDHARDEKAQLALEKIINLEGVFKIQSARAQTAANTPFHELERVAQGVSTVLSPQQITAWIRIYSILFSNTEFLIHTKETIDFSIMRKYISDLTTYHLMQSVSELKLVIDKSMATPSKDKPDHFKQFGEVLKIKIQGLMGGKKDEEKTFFEMIQELHFLDDSATQFVIAETFRGFQDIADAFRATVNDYFVRDRDTLLRESRELYNQICTQCLKNVIVRPARPTIPTDDAEDGSKGNKSWFSRLFS
;
A
#
# COMPACT_ATOMS: atom_id res chain seq x y z
N MET A 1 -48.66 -19.72 32.09
CA MET A 1 -48.71 -20.46 30.82
C MET A 1 -47.50 -21.37 30.79
N GLU A 2 -47.70 -22.68 30.68
CA GLU A 2 -46.63 -23.69 30.68
C GLU A 2 -45.64 -23.39 29.55
N GLN A 3 -44.37 -23.09 29.91
CA GLN A 3 -43.29 -23.26 28.96
C GLN A 3 -43.30 -24.73 28.57
N THR A 4 -43.66 -25.02 27.32
CA THR A 4 -43.78 -26.38 26.81
C THR A 4 -42.43 -27.08 26.99
N ASP A 5 -42.41 -28.31 27.53
CA ASP A 5 -41.17 -29.05 27.90
C ASP A 5 -40.06 -29.02 26.84
N TYR A 6 -40.42 -28.84 25.56
CA TYR A 6 -39.44 -28.71 24.47
C TYR A 6 -38.62 -27.42 24.50
N LYS A 7 -39.17 -26.30 24.96
CA LYS A 7 -38.45 -25.03 25.08
C LYS A 7 -37.39 -25.11 26.17
N ILE A 8 -37.70 -25.76 27.29
CA ILE A 8 -36.76 -25.94 28.42
C ILE A 8 -35.54 -26.75 27.97
N GLU A 9 -35.77 -27.89 27.31
CA GLU A 9 -34.67 -28.75 26.87
C GLU A 9 -33.88 -28.13 25.70
N LEU A 10 -34.56 -27.45 24.77
CA LEU A 10 -33.89 -26.71 23.70
C LEU A 10 -33.05 -25.54 24.24
N ARG A 11 -33.56 -24.79 25.24
CA ARG A 11 -32.84 -23.72 25.94
C ARG A 11 -31.57 -24.27 26.60
N ARG A 12 -31.67 -25.41 27.28
CA ARG A 12 -30.51 -26.09 27.86
C ARG A 12 -29.43 -26.41 26.82
N TYR A 13 -29.78 -26.94 25.65
CA TYR A 13 -28.78 -27.21 24.61
C TYR A 13 -28.27 -25.93 23.93
N TYR A 14 -29.12 -24.93 23.78
CA TYR A 14 -28.79 -23.61 23.24
C TYR A 14 -27.78 -22.86 24.12
N ASP A 15 -28.04 -22.79 25.44
CA ASP A 15 -27.18 -22.12 26.41
C ASP A 15 -25.78 -22.75 26.45
N ASN A 16 -25.70 -24.06 26.26
CA ASN A 16 -24.44 -24.81 26.17
C ASN A 16 -23.81 -24.82 24.76
N ARG A 17 -24.41 -24.11 23.78
CA ARG A 17 -24.07 -24.18 22.34
C ARG A 17 -23.83 -25.61 21.82
N ASN A 18 -24.59 -26.59 22.31
CA ASN A 18 -24.39 -27.99 22.00
C ASN A 18 -25.10 -28.37 20.68
N VAL A 19 -24.40 -28.19 19.56
CA VAL A 19 -24.92 -28.46 18.20
C VAL A 19 -25.42 -29.90 18.06
N ASP A 20 -24.69 -30.89 18.59
CA ASP A 20 -25.07 -32.30 18.54
C ASP A 20 -26.37 -32.57 19.32
N GLY A 21 -26.43 -32.02 20.53
CA GLY A 21 -27.60 -32.12 21.39
C GLY A 21 -28.83 -31.56 20.69
N ILE A 22 -28.70 -30.42 20.01
CA ILE A 22 -29.76 -29.80 19.22
C ILE A 22 -30.19 -30.69 18.06
N ILE A 23 -29.26 -31.17 17.23
CA ILE A 23 -29.61 -32.02 16.06
C ILE A 23 -30.31 -33.30 16.51
N ARG A 24 -29.79 -33.97 17.55
CA ARG A 24 -30.39 -35.20 18.10
C ARG A 24 -31.78 -34.92 18.69
N TYR A 25 -31.90 -33.87 19.50
CA TYR A 25 -33.16 -33.49 20.12
C TYR A 25 -34.24 -33.16 19.07
N LEU A 26 -33.89 -32.43 18.02
CA LEU A 26 -34.81 -32.09 16.94
C LEU A 26 -35.22 -33.34 16.13
N SER A 27 -34.29 -34.27 15.90
CA SER A 27 -34.59 -35.54 15.22
C SER A 27 -35.60 -36.38 16.00
N GLU A 28 -35.45 -36.44 17.34
CA GLU A 28 -36.41 -37.09 18.23
C GLU A 28 -37.75 -36.33 18.27
N LEU A 29 -37.70 -35.00 18.29
CA LEU A 29 -38.89 -34.15 18.33
C LEU A 29 -39.76 -34.35 17.09
N ILE A 30 -39.17 -34.35 15.88
CA ILE A 30 -39.89 -34.55 14.60
C ILE A 30 -40.65 -35.87 14.58
N SER A 31 -40.15 -36.88 15.30
CA SER A 31 -40.78 -38.21 15.40
C SER A 31 -41.91 -38.27 16.45
N LYS A 32 -42.12 -37.22 17.27
CA LYS A 32 -43.14 -37.19 18.33
C LYS A 32 -44.48 -36.62 17.82
N PRO A 33 -45.63 -37.09 18.35
CA PRO A 33 -46.94 -36.55 17.99
C PRO A 33 -47.11 -35.05 18.28
N SER A 34 -46.42 -34.55 19.31
CA SER A 34 -46.44 -33.13 19.70
C SER A 34 -45.85 -32.21 18.62
N PHE A 35 -44.99 -32.71 17.74
CA PHE A 35 -44.41 -31.93 16.65
C PHE A 35 -45.45 -31.43 15.66
N VAL A 36 -46.55 -32.17 15.43
CA VAL A 36 -47.62 -31.74 14.51
C VAL A 36 -48.24 -30.42 14.97
N ALA A 37 -48.45 -30.25 16.28
CA ALA A 37 -48.98 -29.02 16.85
C ALA A 37 -47.97 -27.87 16.75
N ILE A 38 -46.70 -28.14 17.06
CA ILE A 38 -45.60 -27.16 16.95
C ILE A 38 -45.43 -26.68 15.51
N ASN A 39 -45.41 -27.61 14.54
CA ASN A 39 -45.22 -27.32 13.13
C ASN A 39 -46.38 -26.49 12.57
N ARG A 40 -47.65 -26.86 12.89
CA ARG A 40 -48.82 -26.06 12.51
C ARG A 40 -48.78 -24.63 13.04
N ARG A 41 -48.30 -24.45 14.28
CA ARG A 41 -48.14 -23.12 14.89
C ARG A 41 -47.06 -22.31 14.16
N LEU A 42 -45.87 -22.87 13.98
CA LEU A 42 -44.77 -22.19 13.30
C LEU A 42 -45.10 -21.84 11.84
N ILE A 43 -45.86 -22.69 11.13
CA ILE A 43 -46.38 -22.39 9.79
C ILE A 43 -47.38 -21.23 9.84
N LYS A 44 -48.30 -21.22 10.81
CA LYS A 44 -49.29 -20.13 10.98
C LYS A 44 -48.61 -18.79 11.30
N GLU A 45 -47.53 -18.81 12.06
CA GLU A 45 -46.71 -17.64 12.38
C GLU A 45 -45.78 -17.20 11.22
N GLY A 46 -45.78 -17.91 10.09
CA GLY A 46 -44.90 -17.61 8.95
C GLY A 46 -43.43 -17.94 9.18
N LYS A 47 -43.09 -18.64 10.27
CA LYS A 47 -41.72 -19.03 10.63
C LYS A 47 -41.25 -20.32 9.94
N LEU A 48 -42.17 -21.10 9.37
CA LEU A 48 -41.87 -22.29 8.57
C LEU A 48 -42.66 -22.32 7.26
N PRO A 49 -42.06 -22.80 6.15
CA PRO A 49 -42.78 -23.09 4.92
C PRO A 49 -43.77 -24.26 5.11
N PRO A 50 -44.91 -24.28 4.39
CA PRO A 50 -45.86 -25.37 4.47
C PRO A 50 -45.23 -26.71 4.02
N ALA A 51 -45.50 -27.78 4.78
CA ALA A 51 -45.00 -29.16 4.57
C ALA A 51 -43.50 -29.42 4.84
N THR A 52 -42.83 -28.56 5.62
CA THR A 52 -41.41 -28.74 5.95
C THR A 52 -41.15 -29.82 7.00
N THR A 53 -40.19 -30.71 6.72
CA THR A 53 -39.64 -31.70 7.67
C THR A 53 -38.12 -31.62 7.83
N LYS A 54 -37.48 -30.64 7.16
CA LYS A 54 -36.02 -30.47 7.22
C LYS A 54 -35.59 -29.99 8.60
N ILE A 55 -34.61 -30.67 9.19
CA ILE A 55 -34.10 -30.35 10.53
C ILE A 55 -33.51 -28.94 10.55
N GLU A 56 -32.86 -28.50 9.48
CA GLU A 56 -32.26 -27.18 9.33
C GLU A 56 -33.29 -26.04 9.44
N GLU A 57 -34.44 -26.21 8.77
CA GLU A 57 -35.52 -25.23 8.74
C GLU A 57 -36.26 -25.19 10.09
N VAL A 58 -36.49 -26.36 10.70
CA VAL A 58 -37.05 -26.48 12.05
C VAL A 58 -36.11 -25.87 13.11
N ALA A 59 -34.80 -26.13 13.03
CA ALA A 59 -33.81 -25.55 13.92
C ALA A 59 -33.79 -24.02 13.81
N THR A 60 -33.82 -23.50 12.59
CA THR A 60 -33.87 -22.05 12.31
C THR A 60 -35.08 -21.41 13.00
N ALA A 61 -36.28 -21.97 12.80
CA ALA A 61 -37.51 -21.43 13.36
C ALA A 61 -37.53 -21.47 14.91
N LEU A 62 -37.12 -22.58 15.51
CA LEU A 62 -37.15 -22.77 16.96
C LEU A 62 -36.05 -21.99 17.70
N ILE A 63 -34.84 -21.90 17.15
CA ILE A 63 -33.75 -21.09 17.71
C ILE A 63 -34.11 -19.60 17.63
N THR A 64 -34.75 -19.15 16.55
CA THR A 64 -35.17 -17.76 16.40
C THR A 64 -36.24 -17.40 17.43
N GLU A 65 -37.25 -18.27 17.61
CA GLU A 65 -38.26 -18.10 18.64
C GLU A 65 -37.65 -18.04 20.05
N LEU A 66 -36.68 -18.91 20.36
CA LEU A 66 -35.98 -18.89 21.65
C LEU A 66 -35.20 -17.58 21.88
N LYS A 67 -34.55 -17.05 20.84
CA LYS A 67 -33.85 -15.76 20.91
C LYS A 67 -34.81 -14.60 21.20
N ASP A 68 -35.99 -14.61 20.58
CA ASP A 68 -37.01 -13.57 20.80
C ASP A 68 -37.56 -13.63 22.24
N ASP A 69 -37.80 -14.83 22.76
CA ASP A 69 -38.23 -15.04 24.15
C ASP A 69 -37.16 -14.54 25.15
N ILE A 70 -35.87 -14.85 24.91
CA ILE A 70 -34.76 -14.40 25.76
C ILE A 70 -34.60 -12.87 25.74
N LYS A 71 -34.75 -12.23 24.58
CA LYS A 71 -34.66 -10.77 24.45
C LYS A 71 -35.70 -10.06 25.30
N GLN A 72 -36.93 -10.59 25.37
CA GLN A 72 -38.00 -10.03 26.20
C GLN A 72 -37.75 -10.19 27.71
N GLU A 73 -37.04 -11.24 28.14
CA GLU A 73 -36.66 -11.45 29.56
C GLU A 73 -35.46 -10.57 29.99
N CYS A 74 -34.58 -10.19 29.05
CA CYS A 74 -33.30 -9.51 29.34
C CYS A 74 -33.39 -7.99 29.62
N ASP A 75 -34.53 -7.35 29.35
CA ASP A 75 -34.75 -5.91 29.57
C ASP A 75 -34.80 -5.50 31.06
N VAL A 76 -34.81 -6.46 32.00
CA VAL A 76 -35.01 -6.20 33.44
C VAL A 76 -33.72 -6.31 34.29
N ILE A 77 -32.60 -6.83 33.77
CA ILE A 77 -31.36 -7.06 34.55
C ILE A 77 -30.19 -6.30 33.89
N VAL A 78 -30.05 -5.00 34.19
CA VAL A 78 -29.08 -4.10 33.52
C VAL A 78 -27.93 -3.62 34.43
N GLN A 79 -27.89 -3.98 35.72
CA GLN A 79 -26.92 -3.36 36.64
C GLN A 79 -25.69 -4.22 37.00
N ASP A 80 -25.75 -5.55 36.94
CA ASP A 80 -24.72 -6.39 37.59
C ASP A 80 -23.50 -6.79 36.71
N ASN A 81 -23.58 -6.70 35.38
CA ASN A 81 -22.45 -7.09 34.49
C ASN A 81 -21.51 -5.93 34.12
N TYR A 82 -21.85 -4.70 34.51
CA TYR A 82 -21.14 -3.50 34.11
C TYR A 82 -19.77 -3.36 34.80
N PHE A 83 -19.71 -3.70 36.09
CA PHE A 83 -18.46 -3.68 36.86
C PHE A 83 -17.50 -4.81 36.48
N GLU A 84 -18.02 -5.94 36.00
CA GLU A 84 -17.20 -7.07 35.55
C GLU A 84 -16.44 -6.74 34.25
N ILE A 85 -17.09 -6.04 33.31
CA ILE A 85 -16.44 -5.55 32.08
C ILE A 85 -15.39 -4.49 32.42
N ALA A 86 -15.68 -3.59 33.35
CA ALA A 86 -14.73 -2.58 33.82
C ALA A 86 -13.48 -3.20 34.46
N GLU A 87 -13.66 -4.24 35.29
CA GLU A 87 -12.56 -5.02 35.91
C GLU A 87 -11.64 -5.67 34.85
N GLN A 88 -12.22 -6.17 33.75
CA GLN A 88 -11.44 -6.76 32.66
C GLN A 88 -10.68 -5.72 31.86
N LEU A 89 -11.31 -4.56 31.58
CA LEU A 89 -10.65 -3.42 30.94
C LEU A 89 -9.50 -2.88 31.81
N LYS A 90 -9.73 -2.80 33.13
CA LYS A 90 -8.76 -2.33 34.14
C LYS A 90 -7.49 -3.16 34.14
N LYS A 91 -7.63 -4.49 34.14
CA LYS A 91 -6.51 -5.44 34.19
C LYS A 91 -5.56 -5.33 32.99
N ARG A 92 -6.03 -4.87 31.83
CA ARG A 92 -5.21 -4.83 30.59
C ARG A 92 -4.85 -3.43 30.10
N PHE A 93 -5.75 -2.45 30.22
CA PHE A 93 -5.55 -1.10 29.67
C PHE A 93 -5.26 -0.06 30.75
N GLY A 94 -5.18 -0.48 32.01
CA GLY A 94 -4.98 0.39 33.15
C GLY A 94 -6.28 1.00 33.66
N ASP A 95 -6.18 1.66 34.80
CA ASP A 95 -7.32 2.15 35.58
C ASP A 95 -8.12 3.21 34.83
N GLU A 96 -7.46 4.02 34.00
CA GLU A 96 -8.04 5.14 33.27
C GLU A 96 -9.13 4.70 32.27
N VAL A 97 -8.87 3.64 31.50
CA VAL A 97 -9.83 3.11 30.52
C VAL A 97 -11.02 2.44 31.21
N ALA A 98 -10.79 1.80 32.35
CA ALA A 98 -11.87 1.22 33.14
C ALA A 98 -12.75 2.30 33.79
N GLU A 99 -12.14 3.39 34.26
CA GLU A 99 -12.88 4.52 34.83
C GLU A 99 -13.72 5.24 33.78
N ILE A 100 -13.19 5.49 32.57
CA ILE A 100 -13.97 6.03 31.44
C ILE A 100 -15.13 5.09 31.11
N TYR A 101 -14.90 3.77 31.11
CA TYR A 101 -15.98 2.79 30.90
C TYR A 101 -17.05 2.88 31.98
N ILE A 102 -16.66 2.95 33.26
CA ILE A 102 -17.54 3.05 34.45
C ILE A 102 -18.31 4.38 34.50
N ASN A 103 -17.73 5.45 33.95
CA ASN A 103 -18.31 6.79 33.99
C ASN A 103 -19.32 7.00 32.85
N THR A 104 -19.05 6.43 31.67
CA THR A 104 -19.88 6.67 30.47
C THR A 104 -21.18 5.91 30.45
N LYS A 105 -21.27 4.75 31.12
CA LYS A 105 -22.48 3.90 31.26
C LYS A 105 -23.18 3.52 29.95
N SER A 106 -22.51 3.75 28.83
CA SER A 106 -23.03 3.53 27.48
C SER A 106 -21.86 3.23 26.54
N PRO A 107 -21.93 2.14 25.75
CA PRO A 107 -20.90 1.77 24.77
C PRO A 107 -20.54 2.91 23.80
N ASP A 108 -21.55 3.60 23.26
CA ASP A 108 -21.36 4.71 22.33
C ASP A 108 -20.63 5.91 22.97
N ALA A 109 -20.92 6.18 24.24
CA ALA A 109 -20.31 7.27 24.99
C ALA A 109 -18.88 6.92 25.41
N PHE A 110 -18.64 5.68 25.84
CA PHE A 110 -17.31 5.13 26.12
C PHE A 110 -16.38 5.26 24.91
N LEU A 111 -16.86 4.84 23.75
CA LEU A 111 -16.10 4.93 22.52
C LEU A 111 -15.87 6.37 22.11
N ARG A 112 -16.87 7.26 22.19
CA ARG A 112 -16.67 8.70 21.91
C ARG A 112 -15.65 9.35 22.82
N GLU A 113 -15.62 8.97 24.10
CA GLU A 113 -14.71 9.55 25.09
C GLU A 113 -13.27 9.03 24.90
N ILE A 114 -13.10 7.76 24.53
CA ILE A 114 -11.80 7.22 24.05
C ILE A 114 -11.39 7.80 22.69
N ARG A 115 -12.34 8.18 21.84
CA ARG A 115 -12.14 8.75 20.49
C ARG A 115 -11.77 10.24 20.50
N GLN A 116 -11.50 10.87 21.65
CA GLN A 116 -11.25 12.33 21.74
C GLN A 116 -9.99 12.85 21.02
N THR A 117 -9.13 12.01 20.43
CA THR A 117 -7.87 12.46 19.83
C THR A 117 -7.61 11.89 18.44
N LEU A 118 -8.36 12.32 17.42
CA LEU A 118 -7.86 12.43 16.03
C LEU A 118 -8.87 13.14 15.11
N ASN A 119 -9.26 14.35 15.51
CA ASN A 119 -9.75 15.35 14.56
C ASN A 119 -8.57 16.22 14.15
N THR A 120 -7.82 15.76 13.16
CA THR A 120 -6.97 16.64 12.35
C THR A 120 -7.41 16.49 10.91
N GLU A 121 -8.37 17.34 10.53
CA GLU A 121 -8.67 17.67 9.14
C GLU A 121 -7.37 18.13 8.44
N GLU A 122 -7.16 17.64 7.22
CA GLU A 122 -6.25 18.21 6.21
C GLU A 122 -4.82 18.56 6.66
N ALA A 123 -4.23 17.78 7.58
CA ALA A 123 -2.82 17.91 7.87
C ALA A 123 -1.98 17.39 6.69
N LYS A 124 -1.04 18.20 6.18
CA LYS A 124 0.02 17.75 5.27
C LYS A 124 0.66 16.47 5.79
N LEU A 125 1.09 15.57 4.90
CA LEU A 125 1.77 14.35 5.30
C LEU A 125 3.11 14.70 5.95
N THR A 126 3.10 14.72 7.27
CA THR A 126 4.28 14.92 8.10
C THR A 126 4.68 13.60 8.73
N GLU A 127 5.95 13.48 9.11
CA GLU A 127 6.43 12.36 9.93
C GLU A 127 5.57 12.16 11.18
N GLY A 128 5.16 13.27 11.82
CA GLY A 128 4.31 13.25 13.00
C GLY A 128 2.94 12.62 12.73
N LEU A 129 2.28 13.03 11.63
CA LEU A 129 0.98 12.49 11.24
C LEU A 129 1.07 10.98 10.91
N VAL A 130 2.12 10.59 10.18
CA VAL A 130 2.39 9.21 9.80
C VAL A 130 2.64 8.34 11.06
N ASN A 131 3.43 8.83 12.02
CA ASN A 131 3.65 8.16 13.31
C ASN A 131 2.38 8.08 14.19
N GLN A 132 1.51 9.10 14.15
CA GLN A 132 0.22 9.07 14.84
C GLN A 132 -0.68 7.96 14.28
N TYR A 133 -0.86 7.91 12.96
CA TYR A 133 -1.64 6.85 12.32
C TYR A 133 -1.08 5.45 12.62
N LYS A 134 0.25 5.30 12.67
CA LYS A 134 0.89 4.03 13.05
C LYS A 134 0.52 3.62 14.46
N THR A 135 0.68 4.55 15.40
CA THR A 135 0.44 4.31 16.82
C THR A 135 -1.01 3.90 17.04
N GLU A 136 -1.94 4.55 16.34
CA GLU A 136 -3.35 4.16 16.37
C GLU A 136 -3.63 2.80 15.75
N LEU A 137 -3.05 2.48 14.59
CA LEU A 137 -3.25 1.16 13.98
C LEU A 137 -2.72 0.03 14.87
N ILE A 138 -1.58 0.25 15.55
CA ILE A 138 -1.03 -0.69 16.53
C ILE A 138 -1.99 -0.80 17.72
N ARG A 139 -2.41 0.33 18.30
CA ARG A 139 -3.36 0.38 19.42
C ARG A 139 -4.66 -0.37 19.11
N LEU A 140 -5.24 -0.14 17.93
CA LEU A 140 -6.45 -0.82 17.46
C LEU A 140 -6.22 -2.32 17.26
N GLU A 141 -5.09 -2.75 16.69
CA GLU A 141 -4.79 -4.17 16.50
C GLU A 141 -4.55 -4.89 17.84
N ASP A 142 -3.85 -4.26 18.78
CA ASP A 142 -3.63 -4.81 20.11
C ASP A 142 -4.94 -4.89 20.91
N GLY A 143 -5.81 -3.89 20.77
CA GLY A 143 -7.18 -3.92 21.28
C GLY A 143 -7.99 -5.08 20.68
N ARG A 144 -7.95 -5.23 19.34
CA ARG A 144 -8.64 -6.32 18.62
C ARG A 144 -8.20 -7.69 19.13
N LYS A 145 -6.88 -7.91 19.25
CA LYS A 145 -6.30 -9.16 19.77
C LYS A 145 -6.75 -9.43 21.19
N ALA A 146 -6.77 -8.41 22.05
CA ALA A 146 -7.21 -8.57 23.43
C ALA A 146 -8.66 -9.03 23.56
N VAL A 147 -9.56 -8.41 22.78
CA VAL A 147 -10.98 -8.81 22.78
C VAL A 147 -11.13 -10.21 22.19
N LEU A 148 -10.39 -10.52 21.12
CA LEU A 148 -10.34 -11.85 20.52
C LEU A 148 -9.88 -12.91 21.52
N ASP A 149 -8.78 -12.72 22.25
CA ASP A 149 -8.29 -13.68 23.23
C ASP A 149 -9.38 -14.08 24.25
N ILE A 150 -10.10 -13.08 24.77
CA ILE A 150 -11.19 -13.27 25.75
C ILE A 150 -12.34 -14.08 25.13
N LEU A 151 -12.72 -13.74 23.89
CA LEU A 151 -13.76 -14.46 23.17
C LEU A 151 -13.33 -15.90 22.81
N GLN A 152 -12.07 -16.12 22.47
CA GLN A 152 -11.54 -17.43 22.11
C GLN A 152 -11.47 -18.38 23.32
N ASP A 153 -11.09 -17.90 24.50
CA ASP A 153 -11.04 -18.70 25.74
C ASP A 153 -12.41 -19.22 26.18
N SER A 154 -13.47 -18.50 25.82
CA SER A 154 -14.88 -18.82 26.11
C SER A 154 -15.64 -19.35 24.88
N SER A 155 -14.94 -19.58 23.78
CA SER A 155 -15.52 -20.04 22.52
C SER A 155 -15.85 -21.53 22.58
N ASN A 156 -17.03 -21.90 22.09
CA ASN A 156 -17.37 -23.31 21.82
C ASN A 156 -17.02 -23.72 20.38
N PHE A 157 -16.45 -22.80 19.60
CA PHE A 157 -16.05 -23.04 18.21
C PHE A 157 -14.83 -22.17 17.83
N PRO A 158 -13.66 -22.35 18.49
CA PRO A 158 -12.53 -21.43 18.38
C PRO A 158 -11.90 -21.44 16.98
N ILE A 159 -11.30 -20.31 16.58
CA ILE A 159 -10.71 -20.08 15.25
C ILE A 159 -9.68 -21.16 14.90
N GLN A 160 -8.85 -21.58 15.87
CA GLN A 160 -7.85 -22.61 15.63
C GLN A 160 -8.47 -23.95 15.21
N ASN A 161 -9.62 -24.31 15.81
CA ASN A 161 -10.36 -25.50 15.43
C ASN A 161 -10.99 -25.35 14.05
N VAL A 162 -11.44 -24.15 13.68
CA VAL A 162 -11.98 -23.85 12.35
C VAL A 162 -10.91 -23.97 11.27
N ILE A 163 -9.71 -23.46 11.52
CA ILE A 163 -8.56 -23.62 10.62
C ILE A 163 -8.26 -25.11 10.43
N SER A 164 -8.16 -25.88 11.53
CA SER A 164 -7.96 -27.33 11.46
C SER A 164 -9.10 -28.06 10.71
N LEU A 165 -10.34 -27.62 10.88
CA LEU A 165 -11.50 -28.18 10.19
C LEU A 165 -11.44 -27.93 8.68
N ALA A 166 -11.09 -26.71 8.27
CA ALA A 166 -10.91 -26.33 6.88
C ALA A 166 -9.79 -27.14 6.23
N GLU A 167 -8.64 -27.26 6.88
CA GLU A 167 -7.51 -28.07 6.41
C GLU A 167 -7.89 -29.53 6.23
N GLN A 168 -8.62 -30.13 7.18
CA GLN A 168 -9.04 -31.54 7.08
C GLN A 168 -10.03 -31.79 5.95
N ILE A 169 -11.00 -30.89 5.76
CA ILE A 169 -11.97 -30.97 4.68
C ILE A 169 -11.29 -30.76 3.32
N GLU A 170 -10.33 -29.83 3.23
CA GLU A 170 -9.53 -29.62 2.03
C GLU A 170 -8.65 -30.83 1.70
N GLN A 171 -7.96 -31.41 2.69
CA GLN A 171 -7.17 -32.63 2.49
C GLN A 171 -8.04 -33.79 2.01
N LEU A 172 -9.22 -33.97 2.61
CA LEU A 172 -10.18 -34.99 2.19
C LEU A 172 -10.66 -34.74 0.76
N HIS A 173 -10.93 -33.49 0.42
CA HIS A 173 -11.32 -33.07 -0.92
C HIS A 173 -10.25 -33.40 -1.96
N LEU A 174 -9.01 -32.98 -1.72
CA LEU A 174 -7.86 -33.23 -2.59
C LEU A 174 -7.60 -34.72 -2.78
N LYS A 175 -7.71 -35.51 -1.71
CA LYS A 175 -7.55 -36.97 -1.74
C LYS A 175 -8.62 -37.64 -2.61
N LEU A 176 -9.87 -37.20 -2.52
CA LEU A 176 -10.96 -37.77 -3.29
C LEU A 176 -11.00 -37.28 -4.74
N LYS A 177 -10.46 -36.08 -5.02
CA LYS A 177 -10.41 -35.47 -6.35
C LYS A 177 -9.63 -36.27 -7.39
N SER A 178 -8.63 -37.04 -6.96
CA SER A 178 -7.84 -37.91 -7.84
C SER A 178 -8.57 -39.20 -8.25
N ASN A 179 -9.75 -39.48 -7.68
CA ASN A 179 -10.53 -40.68 -7.93
C ASN A 179 -11.65 -40.42 -8.96
N TYR A 180 -11.88 -41.32 -9.90
CA TYR A 180 -12.96 -41.22 -10.89
C TYR A 180 -14.37 -41.11 -10.25
N ARG A 181 -14.53 -41.61 -9.00
CA ARG A 181 -15.77 -41.48 -8.21
C ARG A 181 -15.99 -40.07 -7.64
N TYR A 182 -15.05 -39.16 -7.82
CA TYR A 182 -15.15 -37.79 -7.33
C TYR A 182 -16.40 -37.05 -7.84
N LEU A 183 -16.83 -37.31 -9.08
CA LEU A 183 -18.03 -36.68 -9.65
C LEU A 183 -19.29 -36.94 -8.82
N THR A 184 -19.39 -38.10 -8.16
CA THR A 184 -20.54 -38.42 -7.30
C THR A 184 -20.44 -37.84 -5.89
N VAL A 185 -19.25 -37.39 -5.49
CA VAL A 185 -18.98 -36.79 -4.17
C VAL A 185 -18.94 -35.26 -4.25
N LYS A 186 -18.63 -34.69 -5.43
CA LYS A 186 -18.48 -33.25 -5.68
C LYS A 186 -19.64 -32.42 -5.12
N ALA A 187 -20.89 -32.86 -5.31
CA ALA A 187 -22.08 -32.15 -4.83
C ALA A 187 -22.09 -31.97 -3.30
N TYR A 188 -21.64 -32.97 -2.53
CA TYR A 188 -21.58 -32.89 -1.07
C TYR A 188 -20.55 -31.87 -0.59
N PHE A 189 -19.40 -31.78 -1.27
CA PHE A 189 -18.40 -30.76 -0.95
C PHE A 189 -18.91 -29.35 -1.28
N LEU A 190 -19.61 -29.17 -2.40
CA LEU A 190 -20.24 -27.89 -2.73
C LEU A 190 -21.21 -27.44 -1.63
N SER A 191 -22.07 -28.34 -1.14
CA SER A 191 -22.99 -28.04 -0.03
C SER A 191 -22.28 -27.73 1.30
N ILE A 192 -21.14 -28.39 1.58
CA ILE A 192 -20.29 -28.05 2.73
C ILE A 192 -19.69 -26.65 2.58
N PHE A 193 -19.19 -26.28 1.41
CA PHE A 193 -18.63 -24.94 1.18
C PHE A 193 -19.71 -23.85 1.23
N GLU A 194 -20.87 -24.10 0.64
CA GLU A 194 -22.06 -23.22 0.71
C GLU A 194 -22.51 -22.96 2.16
N SER A 195 -22.48 -23.99 3.00
CA SER A 195 -22.88 -23.85 4.41
C SER A 195 -21.79 -23.23 5.29
N GLY A 196 -20.52 -23.34 4.87
CA GLY A 196 -19.37 -22.79 5.58
C GLY A 196 -19.08 -21.33 5.26
N ASP A 197 -19.56 -20.78 4.14
CA ASP A 197 -19.35 -19.38 3.76
C ASP A 197 -20.55 -18.83 2.95
N ALA A 198 -21.26 -17.85 3.50
CA ALA A 198 -22.47 -17.28 2.92
C ALA A 198 -22.22 -16.55 1.58
N LYS A 199 -20.98 -16.14 1.28
CA LYS A 199 -20.60 -15.49 0.01
C LYS A 199 -20.46 -16.50 -1.13
N PHE A 200 -20.45 -17.80 -0.84
CA PHE A 200 -20.50 -18.85 -1.84
C PHE A 200 -21.95 -19.01 -2.32
N THR A 201 -22.33 -18.28 -3.37
CA THR A 201 -23.61 -18.50 -4.05
C THR A 201 -23.44 -19.52 -5.17
N ALA A 202 -24.29 -20.55 -5.21
CA ALA A 202 -24.34 -21.56 -6.27
C ALA A 202 -24.49 -20.97 -7.69
N GLN A 203 -24.95 -19.71 -7.81
CA GLN A 203 -24.94 -18.96 -9.08
C GLN A 203 -23.52 -18.71 -9.62
N ALA A 204 -22.53 -18.46 -8.75
CA ALA A 204 -21.12 -18.36 -9.16
C ALA A 204 -20.55 -19.72 -9.61
N ALA A 205 -21.14 -20.83 -9.15
CA ALA A 205 -20.79 -22.18 -9.56
C ALA A 205 -21.38 -22.57 -10.92
N SER A 206 -22.59 -22.11 -11.26
CA SER A 206 -23.26 -22.38 -12.55
C SER A 206 -22.53 -21.74 -13.74
N ASP A 207 -22.06 -20.49 -13.61
CA ASP A 207 -21.36 -19.80 -14.71
C ASP A 207 -19.85 -20.13 -14.78
N GLN A 208 -19.32 -20.84 -13.78
CA GLN A 208 -17.90 -21.25 -13.70
C GLN A 208 -17.70 -22.77 -13.58
N GLU A 209 -18.64 -23.59 -14.06
CA GLU A 209 -18.55 -25.05 -13.98
C GLU A 209 -17.28 -25.64 -14.62
N GLN A 210 -16.57 -24.89 -15.48
CA GLN A 210 -15.29 -25.28 -16.07
C GLN A 210 -14.03 -24.74 -15.35
N ARG A 211 -14.14 -23.84 -14.37
CA ARG A 211 -12.96 -23.13 -13.81
C ARG A 211 -12.91 -22.97 -12.29
N ILE A 212 -13.89 -23.46 -11.53
CA ILE A 212 -13.73 -23.48 -10.06
C ILE A 212 -12.72 -24.56 -9.66
N LYS A 213 -11.46 -24.14 -9.51
CA LYS A 213 -10.46 -24.91 -8.79
C LYS A 213 -10.83 -24.88 -7.31
N ILE A 214 -11.40 -25.98 -6.82
CA ILE A 214 -11.72 -26.18 -5.39
C ILE A 214 -10.46 -26.30 -4.50
N SER A 215 -9.26 -26.13 -5.07
CA SER A 215 -8.03 -25.98 -4.29
C SER A 215 -7.93 -24.55 -3.78
N ASN A 216 -7.82 -24.34 -2.46
CA ASN A 216 -7.72 -23.08 -1.72
C ASN A 216 -9.04 -22.55 -1.11
N TYR A 217 -9.92 -23.41 -0.58
CA TYR A 217 -11.11 -22.94 0.14
C TYR A 217 -10.88 -22.84 1.65
N THR A 218 -11.09 -21.64 2.18
CA THR A 218 -11.25 -21.39 3.61
C THR A 218 -12.73 -21.47 4.00
N LEU A 219 -13.02 -22.20 5.07
CA LEU A 219 -14.35 -22.23 5.67
C LEU A 219 -14.48 -21.10 6.69
N PHE A 220 -15.69 -20.54 6.83
CA PHE A 220 -16.01 -19.46 7.77
C PHE A 220 -15.06 -18.26 7.64
N THR A 221 -14.80 -17.81 6.40
CA THR A 221 -13.86 -16.71 6.11
C THR A 221 -14.21 -15.45 6.91
N ASP A 222 -15.49 -15.13 7.03
CA ASP A 222 -15.95 -14.00 7.83
C ASP A 222 -15.61 -14.18 9.32
N TYR A 223 -15.69 -15.40 9.88
CA TYR A 223 -15.25 -15.65 11.26
C TYR A 223 -13.74 -15.53 11.43
N VAL A 224 -12.96 -16.11 10.51
CA VAL A 224 -11.49 -16.06 10.57
C VAL A 224 -10.97 -14.62 10.47
N THR A 225 -11.66 -13.77 9.70
CA THR A 225 -11.29 -12.36 9.50
C THR A 225 -11.82 -11.45 10.60
N THR A 226 -13.10 -11.57 10.95
CA THR A 226 -13.75 -10.66 11.91
C THR A 226 -13.63 -11.12 13.36
N GLY A 227 -13.40 -12.41 13.62
CA GLY A 227 -13.39 -12.95 14.98
C GLY A 227 -14.77 -13.26 15.57
N ILE A 228 -15.85 -13.01 14.83
CA ILE A 228 -17.23 -13.24 15.27
C ILE A 228 -17.64 -14.66 14.89
N GLU A 229 -17.93 -15.48 15.91
CA GLU A 229 -18.31 -16.88 15.69
C GLU A 229 -19.51 -17.02 14.75
N PRO A 230 -19.52 -18.04 13.87
CA PRO A 230 -20.70 -18.36 13.09
C PRO A 230 -21.87 -18.64 14.01
N ASP A 231 -23.07 -18.23 13.61
CA ASP A 231 -24.24 -18.46 14.45
C ASP A 231 -24.57 -19.96 14.58
N LEU A 232 -25.37 -20.29 15.59
CA LEU A 232 -25.72 -21.68 15.87
C LEU A 232 -26.48 -22.35 14.72
N ILE A 233 -27.20 -21.58 13.89
CA ILE A 233 -27.97 -22.09 12.75
C ILE A 233 -27.01 -22.49 11.63
N GLN A 234 -26.01 -21.66 11.33
CA GLN A 234 -24.95 -21.93 10.36
C GLN A 234 -24.12 -23.13 10.80
N GLN A 235 -23.76 -23.21 12.09
CA GLN A 235 -23.05 -24.38 12.65
C GLN A 235 -23.87 -25.68 12.49
N VAL A 236 -25.18 -25.65 12.78
CA VAL A 236 -26.08 -26.80 12.58
C VAL A 236 -26.15 -27.21 11.12
N ARG A 237 -26.35 -26.26 10.20
CA ARG A 237 -26.42 -26.53 8.74
C ARG A 237 -25.14 -27.17 8.23
N PHE A 238 -24.00 -26.55 8.55
CA PHE A 238 -22.70 -27.05 8.15
C PHE A 238 -22.44 -28.47 8.65
N ARG A 239 -22.76 -28.73 9.93
CA ARG A 239 -22.58 -30.05 10.53
C ARG A 239 -23.43 -31.11 9.83
N ILE A 240 -24.66 -30.79 9.46
CA ILE A 240 -25.53 -31.74 8.74
C ILE A 240 -24.95 -32.08 7.36
N GLU A 241 -24.42 -31.11 6.62
CA GLU A 241 -23.79 -31.36 5.32
C GLU A 241 -22.53 -32.22 5.43
N VAL A 242 -21.71 -31.99 6.47
CA VAL A 242 -20.59 -32.87 6.77
C VAL A 242 -21.07 -34.29 7.07
N VAL A 243 -22.08 -34.47 7.92
CA VAL A 243 -22.62 -35.79 8.25
C VAL A 243 -23.15 -36.51 6.99
N LYS A 244 -23.86 -35.80 6.11
CA LYS A 244 -24.35 -36.34 4.82
C LYS A 244 -23.19 -36.86 3.96
N LEU A 245 -22.10 -36.09 3.84
CA LEU A 245 -20.89 -36.53 3.14
C LEU A 245 -20.35 -37.82 3.75
N PHE A 246 -20.12 -37.86 5.07
CA PHE A 246 -19.53 -39.03 5.71
C PHE A 246 -20.44 -40.27 5.69
N GLN A 247 -21.76 -40.11 5.76
CA GLN A 247 -22.70 -41.22 5.57
C GLN A 247 -22.62 -41.79 4.15
N TYR A 248 -22.51 -40.91 3.13
CA TYR A 248 -22.34 -41.33 1.75
C TYR A 248 -21.03 -42.09 1.54
N LEU A 249 -19.91 -41.53 2.05
CA LEU A 249 -18.58 -42.15 1.97
C LEU A 249 -18.57 -43.53 2.62
N TRP A 250 -19.25 -43.70 3.77
CA TRP A 250 -19.41 -44.98 4.45
C TRP A 250 -20.21 -45.98 3.62
N LYS A 251 -21.43 -45.59 3.19
CA LYS A 251 -22.35 -46.46 2.44
C LYS A 251 -21.74 -46.98 1.15
N ARG A 252 -20.92 -46.15 0.48
CA ARG A 252 -20.25 -46.48 -0.78
C ARG A 252 -18.85 -47.07 -0.60
N LYS A 253 -18.38 -47.22 0.65
CA LYS A 253 -17.03 -47.70 1.01
C LYS A 253 -15.93 -46.96 0.22
N ILE A 254 -16.07 -45.63 0.13
CA ILE A 254 -15.14 -44.78 -0.64
C ILE A 254 -13.81 -44.61 0.11
N LEU A 255 -13.85 -44.66 1.45
CA LEU A 255 -12.69 -44.60 2.32
C LEU A 255 -12.53 -45.88 3.15
N PRO A 256 -11.29 -46.22 3.56
CA PRO A 256 -11.04 -47.22 4.59
C PRO A 256 -11.77 -46.88 5.91
N VAL A 257 -12.19 -47.92 6.63
CA VAL A 257 -12.96 -47.77 7.89
C VAL A 257 -12.19 -46.97 8.95
N ALA A 258 -10.88 -47.18 9.06
CA ALA A 258 -10.05 -46.47 10.03
C ALA A 258 -9.97 -44.96 9.73
N GLU A 259 -9.74 -44.60 8.46
CA GLU A 259 -9.68 -43.20 8.03
C GLU A 259 -11.03 -42.50 8.18
N HIS A 260 -12.12 -43.18 7.85
CA HIS A 260 -13.48 -42.65 8.02
C HIS A 260 -13.78 -42.34 9.49
N LYS A 261 -13.47 -43.28 10.39
CA LYS A 261 -13.64 -43.10 11.84
C LYS A 261 -12.79 -41.97 12.39
N GLN A 262 -11.53 -41.87 11.97
CA GLN A 262 -10.63 -40.81 12.43
C GLN A 262 -11.15 -39.42 12.02
N ALA A 263 -11.52 -39.26 10.75
CA ALA A 263 -11.99 -37.97 10.23
C ALA A 263 -13.32 -37.54 10.86
N ILE A 264 -14.28 -38.47 11.03
CA ILE A 264 -15.57 -38.13 11.66
C ILE A 264 -15.42 -37.80 13.15
N THR A 265 -14.54 -38.50 13.87
CA THR A 265 -14.23 -38.20 15.28
C THR A 265 -13.63 -36.81 15.42
N CYS A 266 -12.62 -36.48 14.61
CA CYS A 266 -11.98 -35.16 14.71
C CYS A 266 -12.95 -34.01 14.45
N ILE A 267 -13.85 -34.14 13.47
CA ILE A 267 -14.85 -33.11 13.19
C ILE A 267 -15.88 -33.03 14.33
N THR A 268 -16.29 -34.18 14.87
CA THR A 268 -17.23 -34.24 16.00
C THR A 268 -16.65 -33.57 17.24
N ASP A 269 -15.36 -33.78 17.52
CA ASP A 269 -14.67 -33.16 18.66
C ASP A 269 -14.64 -31.64 18.57
N ILE A 270 -14.49 -31.09 17.35
CA ILE A 270 -14.51 -29.63 17.11
C ILE A 270 -15.87 -29.02 17.44
N PHE A 271 -16.98 -29.63 16.99
CA PHE A 271 -18.33 -29.13 17.27
C PHE A 271 -18.80 -29.36 18.71
N ASN A 272 -18.11 -30.24 19.44
CA ASN A 272 -18.40 -30.55 20.84
C ASN A 272 -17.37 -29.93 21.80
N HIS A 273 -16.47 -29.10 21.27
CA HIS A 273 -15.53 -28.35 22.07
C HIS A 273 -16.28 -27.46 23.07
N ARG A 274 -15.76 -27.42 24.30
CA ARG A 274 -16.27 -26.53 25.34
C ARG A 274 -15.16 -25.58 25.73
N GLY A 275 -15.46 -24.28 25.64
CA GLY A 275 -14.56 -23.24 26.10
C GLY A 275 -14.18 -23.44 27.57
N LYS A 276 -12.99 -22.98 27.93
CA LYS A 276 -12.50 -23.06 29.31
C LYS A 276 -13.13 -21.97 30.19
N GLY A 277 -13.49 -20.84 29.59
CA GLY A 277 -14.18 -19.72 30.24
C GLY A 277 -15.69 -19.75 30.03
N SER A 278 -16.42 -19.06 30.91
CA SER A 278 -17.84 -18.76 30.76
C SER A 278 -18.00 -17.26 30.62
N LEU A 279 -18.64 -16.81 29.55
CA LEU A 279 -19.09 -15.42 29.40
C LEU A 279 -20.62 -15.40 29.40
N SER A 280 -21.20 -14.40 30.08
CA SER A 280 -22.63 -14.14 29.94
C SER A 280 -22.95 -13.70 28.50
N GLY A 281 -24.19 -13.96 28.03
CA GLY A 281 -24.59 -13.61 26.66
C GLY A 281 -24.46 -12.11 26.34
N LYS A 282 -24.64 -11.24 27.34
CA LYS A 282 -24.50 -9.77 27.19
C LYS A 282 -23.03 -9.34 27.04
N VAL A 283 -22.13 -9.89 27.86
CA VAL A 283 -20.67 -9.65 27.73
C VAL A 283 -20.18 -10.19 26.39
N ARG A 284 -20.68 -11.39 26.06
CA ARG A 284 -20.79 -11.98 24.74
C ARG A 284 -20.86 -10.96 23.60
N GLN A 285 -22.08 -10.45 23.50
CA GLN A 285 -22.52 -9.55 22.46
C GLN A 285 -21.72 -8.25 22.45
N PHE A 286 -21.41 -7.68 23.63
CA PHE A 286 -20.61 -6.46 23.73
C PHE A 286 -19.21 -6.63 23.12
N LEU A 287 -18.52 -7.73 23.42
CA LEU A 287 -17.18 -7.98 22.88
C LEU A 287 -17.23 -8.25 21.36
N GLU A 288 -18.28 -8.93 20.88
CA GLU A 288 -18.51 -9.14 19.45
C GLU A 288 -18.77 -7.80 18.72
N GLU A 289 -19.60 -6.91 19.28
CA GLU A 289 -19.86 -5.55 18.76
C GLU A 289 -18.58 -4.68 18.77
N LEU A 290 -17.81 -4.73 19.86
CA LEU A 290 -16.55 -4.00 19.99
C LEU A 290 -15.52 -4.41 18.94
N ILE A 291 -15.45 -5.71 18.57
CA ILE A 291 -14.56 -6.14 17.49
C ILE A 291 -15.01 -5.59 16.13
N VAL A 292 -16.32 -5.56 15.84
CA VAL A 292 -16.84 -4.96 14.60
C VAL A 292 -16.37 -3.52 14.50
N GLU A 293 -16.55 -2.74 15.56
CA GLU A 293 -16.18 -1.33 15.58
C GLU A 293 -14.68 -1.11 15.46
N ILE A 294 -13.85 -1.91 16.15
CA ILE A 294 -12.39 -1.84 16.01
C ILE A 294 -11.96 -2.16 14.56
N ASN A 295 -12.61 -3.12 13.90
CA ASN A 295 -12.33 -3.45 12.50
C ASN A 295 -12.71 -2.29 11.57
N ASP A 296 -13.89 -1.67 11.79
CA ASP A 296 -14.35 -0.51 11.02
C ASP A 296 -13.43 0.69 11.24
N ASP A 297 -13.00 0.95 12.48
CA ASP A 297 -12.08 2.03 12.83
C ASP A 297 -10.70 1.80 12.20
N LYS A 298 -10.18 0.56 12.23
CA LYS A 298 -8.93 0.20 11.55
C LYS A 298 -9.02 0.45 10.04
N GLN A 299 -10.15 0.10 9.42
CA GLN A 299 -10.38 0.37 8.00
C GLN A 299 -10.49 1.87 7.72
N ALA A 300 -11.18 2.63 8.57
CA ALA A 300 -11.32 4.07 8.44
C ALA A 300 -9.98 4.80 8.57
N VAL A 301 -9.17 4.45 9.57
CA VAL A 301 -7.80 4.99 9.76
C VAL A 301 -6.92 4.68 8.55
N SER A 302 -6.94 3.42 8.08
CA SER A 302 -6.17 3.01 6.90
C SER A 302 -6.60 3.77 5.64
N LYS A 303 -7.91 4.00 5.47
CA LYS A 303 -8.46 4.79 4.37
C LYS A 303 -8.05 6.25 4.44
N ARG A 304 -8.09 6.88 5.61
CA ARG A 304 -7.66 8.28 5.80
C ARG A 304 -6.17 8.44 5.48
N LEU A 305 -5.32 7.54 6.00
CA LEU A 305 -3.89 7.53 5.69
C LEU A 305 -3.66 7.39 4.17
N ALA A 306 -4.37 6.47 3.52
CA ALA A 306 -4.27 6.27 2.08
C ALA A 306 -4.75 7.49 1.27
N GLN A 307 -5.78 8.20 1.73
CA GLN A 307 -6.23 9.45 1.11
C GLN A 307 -5.18 10.56 1.26
N SER A 308 -4.54 10.70 2.42
CA SER A 308 -3.42 11.65 2.62
C SER A 308 -2.25 11.32 1.71
N PHE A 309 -1.91 10.03 1.54
CA PHE A 309 -0.90 9.55 0.60
C PHE A 309 -1.23 9.95 -0.85
N VAL A 310 -2.45 9.68 -1.30
CA VAL A 310 -2.90 10.04 -2.66
C VAL A 310 -2.88 11.56 -2.87
N TYR A 311 -3.35 12.34 -1.89
CA TYR A 311 -3.38 13.80 -2.00
C TYR A 311 -1.98 14.41 -2.15
N GLU A 312 -1.01 13.98 -1.34
CA GLU A 312 0.36 14.44 -1.45
C GLU A 312 1.02 13.96 -2.73
N TYR A 313 0.74 12.73 -3.17
CA TYR A 313 1.20 12.25 -4.47
C TYR A 313 0.76 13.20 -5.58
N ARG A 314 -0.54 13.50 -5.67
CA ARG A 314 -1.11 14.37 -6.71
C ARG A 314 -0.57 15.80 -6.64
N THR A 315 -0.39 16.30 -5.42
CA THR A 315 0.16 17.63 -5.20
C THR A 315 1.62 17.69 -5.66
N ALA A 316 2.44 16.71 -5.29
CA ALA A 316 3.84 16.61 -5.69
C ALA A 316 3.98 16.38 -7.21
N GLU A 317 3.17 15.49 -7.78
CA GLU A 317 3.09 15.23 -9.22
C GLU A 317 2.79 16.52 -10.00
N SER A 318 1.75 17.26 -9.60
CA SER A 318 1.37 18.52 -10.25
C SER A 318 2.46 19.59 -10.14
N GLN A 319 3.09 19.74 -8.97
CA GLN A 319 4.19 20.68 -8.78
C GLN A 319 5.40 20.33 -9.66
N MET A 320 5.75 19.05 -9.73
CA MET A 320 6.85 18.57 -10.56
C MET A 320 6.56 18.72 -12.05
N GLU A 321 5.33 18.40 -12.48
CA GLU A 321 4.88 18.59 -13.86
C GLU A 321 4.96 20.07 -14.27
N GLN A 322 4.47 20.99 -13.43
CA GLN A 322 4.58 22.43 -13.68
C GLN A 322 6.04 22.88 -13.81
N ARG A 323 6.94 22.33 -12.98
CA ARG A 323 8.37 22.65 -13.04
C ARG A 323 9.05 22.14 -14.31
N CYS A 324 8.78 20.90 -14.71
CA CYS A 324 9.20 20.39 -16.03
C CYS A 324 8.62 21.27 -17.14
N GLY A 325 7.38 21.70 -16.96
CA GLY A 325 6.64 22.67 -17.75
C GLY A 325 7.43 23.93 -18.10
N LEU A 326 7.90 24.58 -17.05
CA LEU A 326 8.70 25.80 -17.14
C LEU A 326 10.06 25.54 -17.78
N ILE A 327 10.74 24.45 -17.42
CA ILE A 327 12.06 24.11 -17.97
C ILE A 327 11.99 23.88 -19.48
N GLU A 328 11.05 23.08 -20.00
CA GLU A 328 10.95 22.89 -21.45
C GLU A 328 10.56 24.19 -22.18
N SER A 329 9.80 25.08 -21.52
CA SER A 329 9.45 26.40 -22.09
C SER A 329 10.68 27.31 -22.18
N GLU A 330 11.52 27.33 -21.13
CA GLU A 330 12.81 28.02 -21.15
C GLU A 330 13.74 27.45 -22.22
N LEU A 331 13.80 26.13 -22.38
CA LEU A 331 14.61 25.47 -23.40
C LEU A 331 14.13 25.79 -24.82
N ALA A 332 12.81 25.82 -25.04
CA ALA A 332 12.22 26.25 -26.31
C ALA A 332 12.60 27.69 -26.65
N ALA A 333 12.48 28.61 -25.67
CA ALA A 333 12.88 30.00 -25.83
C ALA A 333 14.37 30.15 -26.07
N THR A 334 15.21 29.40 -25.36
CA THR A 334 16.67 29.40 -25.54
C THR A 334 17.05 28.91 -26.94
N LYS A 335 16.40 27.85 -27.43
CA LYS A 335 16.60 27.32 -28.78
C LYS A 335 16.20 28.33 -29.85
N GLU A 336 15.10 29.04 -29.63
CA GLU A 336 14.64 30.05 -30.57
C GLU A 336 15.51 31.33 -30.54
N TYR A 337 15.92 31.79 -29.37
CA TYR A 337 16.91 32.87 -29.20
C TYR A 337 18.16 32.60 -30.04
N LEU A 338 18.69 31.39 -29.91
CA LEU A 338 19.90 30.95 -30.61
C LEU A 338 19.72 30.90 -32.14
N LYS A 339 18.52 30.60 -32.65
CA LYS A 339 18.22 30.67 -34.10
C LYS A 339 18.11 32.10 -34.62
N GLN A 340 17.57 33.00 -33.80
CA GLN A 340 17.34 34.40 -34.17
C GLN A 340 18.59 35.27 -34.00
N LEU A 341 19.68 34.72 -33.47
CA LEU A 341 20.97 35.40 -33.49
C LEU A 341 21.38 35.68 -34.95
N PRO A 342 21.58 36.95 -35.34
CA PRO A 342 22.00 37.32 -36.67
C PRO A 342 23.36 36.69 -36.98
N ALA A 343 23.49 36.13 -38.19
CA ALA A 343 24.78 35.76 -38.74
C ALA A 343 25.62 37.05 -38.89
N ASN A 344 26.63 37.24 -38.04
CA ASN A 344 27.41 38.49 -38.01
C ASN A 344 27.97 38.84 -39.40
N HIS A 345 27.57 40.01 -39.94
CA HIS A 345 28.28 40.76 -40.98
C HIS A 345 29.10 41.93 -40.39
N GLY A 346 29.40 41.91 -39.08
CA GLY A 346 30.15 42.96 -38.38
C GLY A 346 31.07 42.42 -37.28
N LYS A 347 31.96 43.29 -36.75
CA LYS A 347 33.04 42.97 -35.79
C LYS A 347 32.58 42.04 -34.65
N PRO A 348 33.43 41.08 -34.23
CA PRO A 348 33.10 40.15 -33.16
C PRO A 348 32.87 40.90 -31.85
N ASP A 349 31.68 40.71 -31.27
CA ASP A 349 31.33 41.18 -29.92
C ASP A 349 31.51 40.00 -28.97
N HIS A 350 32.65 39.98 -28.26
CA HIS A 350 33.02 38.90 -27.34
C HIS A 350 31.95 38.61 -26.28
N ALA A 351 31.22 39.63 -25.81
CA ALA A 351 30.17 39.44 -24.81
C ALA A 351 28.95 38.69 -25.38
N ARG A 352 28.67 38.87 -26.68
CA ARG A 352 27.58 38.17 -27.37
C ARG A 352 27.94 36.72 -27.65
N ASP A 353 29.19 36.46 -28.02
CA ASP A 353 29.69 35.10 -28.28
C ASP A 353 29.71 34.26 -26.99
N GLU A 354 30.12 34.83 -25.85
CA GLU A 354 30.04 34.16 -24.54
C GLU A 354 28.59 33.83 -24.16
N LYS A 355 27.65 34.76 -24.36
CA LYS A 355 26.22 34.54 -24.10
C LYS A 355 25.61 33.45 -24.98
N ALA A 356 25.97 33.43 -26.27
CA ALA A 356 25.53 32.39 -27.19
C ALA A 356 26.10 31.02 -26.81
N GLN A 357 27.36 30.98 -26.35
CA GLN A 357 28.00 29.75 -25.89
C GLN A 357 27.34 29.18 -24.63
N LEU A 358 27.02 30.03 -23.64
CA LEU A 358 26.27 29.63 -22.44
C LEU A 358 24.89 29.05 -22.77
N ALA A 359 24.15 29.71 -23.66
CA ALA A 359 22.84 29.25 -24.11
C ALA A 359 22.94 27.92 -24.89
N LEU A 360 24.00 27.72 -25.69
CA LEU A 360 24.26 26.46 -26.39
C LEU A 360 24.54 25.32 -25.41
N GLU A 361 25.37 25.56 -24.39
CA GLU A 361 25.68 24.56 -23.36
C GLU A 361 24.42 24.16 -22.57
N LYS A 362 23.53 25.13 -22.24
CA LYS A 362 22.22 24.85 -21.63
C LYS A 362 21.38 23.89 -22.48
N ILE A 363 21.33 24.08 -23.81
CA ILE A 363 20.58 23.19 -24.71
C ILE A 363 21.23 21.80 -24.79
N ILE A 364 22.54 21.72 -25.02
CA ILE A 364 23.24 20.44 -25.17
C ILE A 364 23.06 19.57 -23.92
N ASN A 365 23.14 20.19 -22.73
CA ASN A 365 23.02 19.47 -21.47
C ASN A 365 21.59 18.95 -21.25
N LEU A 366 20.57 19.75 -21.58
CA LEU A 366 19.19 19.50 -21.18
C LEU A 366 18.29 18.89 -22.27
N GLU A 367 18.63 18.99 -23.56
CA GLU A 367 17.81 18.47 -24.67
C GLU A 367 17.66 16.93 -24.62
N GLY A 368 18.63 16.23 -24.02
CA GLY A 368 18.56 14.79 -23.78
C GLY A 368 17.62 14.38 -22.62
N VAL A 369 17.25 15.31 -21.76
CA VAL A 369 16.43 15.09 -20.55
C VAL A 369 15.01 15.61 -20.77
N PHE A 370 14.89 16.83 -21.29
CA PHE A 370 13.62 17.52 -21.53
C PHE A 370 13.30 17.55 -23.02
N LYS A 371 12.23 16.87 -23.42
CA LYS A 371 11.75 16.88 -24.80
C LYS A 371 10.86 18.10 -25.03
N ILE A 372 11.32 19.05 -25.84
CA ILE A 372 10.56 20.25 -26.17
C ILE A 372 9.30 19.87 -26.95
N GLN A 373 8.14 20.13 -26.36
CA GLN A 373 6.84 19.94 -27.01
C GLN A 373 6.64 20.93 -28.17
N SER A 374 5.95 20.49 -29.22
CA SER A 374 5.68 21.30 -30.42
C SER A 374 4.94 22.61 -30.10
N ALA A 375 3.98 22.58 -29.17
CA ALA A 375 3.25 23.75 -28.74
C ALA A 375 4.17 24.83 -28.15
N ARG A 376 5.15 24.42 -27.32
CA ARG A 376 6.10 25.36 -26.68
C ARG A 376 7.11 25.92 -27.67
N ALA A 377 7.54 25.10 -28.63
CA ALA A 377 8.36 25.57 -29.75
C ALA A 377 7.64 26.64 -30.59
N GLN A 378 6.34 26.47 -30.84
CA GLN A 378 5.52 27.48 -31.53
C GLN A 378 5.35 28.75 -30.71
N THR A 379 5.11 28.65 -29.40
CA THR A 379 5.06 29.83 -28.51
C THR A 379 6.37 30.59 -28.53
N ALA A 380 7.51 29.89 -28.44
CA ALA A 380 8.83 30.50 -28.51
C ALA A 380 9.06 31.23 -29.85
N ALA A 381 8.67 30.62 -30.98
CA ALA A 381 8.80 31.23 -32.32
C ALA A 381 8.05 32.56 -32.46
N ASN A 382 6.94 32.73 -31.73
CA ASN A 382 6.14 33.95 -31.75
C ASN A 382 6.57 35.00 -30.70
N THR A 383 7.54 34.66 -29.85
CA THR A 383 8.01 35.52 -28.76
C THR A 383 9.05 36.53 -29.30
N PRO A 384 8.98 37.82 -28.93
CA PRO A 384 9.92 38.82 -29.42
C PRO A 384 11.35 38.58 -28.89
N PHE A 385 12.36 38.94 -29.70
CA PHE A 385 13.77 38.65 -29.43
C PHE A 385 14.27 39.07 -28.05
N HIS A 386 13.87 40.25 -27.56
CA HIS A 386 14.31 40.75 -26.25
C HIS A 386 13.79 39.90 -25.07
N GLU A 387 12.59 39.30 -25.20
CA GLU A 387 12.07 38.37 -24.21
C GLU A 387 12.74 37.01 -24.32
N LEU A 388 13.01 36.53 -25.54
CA LEU A 388 13.79 35.33 -25.79
C LEU A 388 15.19 35.44 -25.18
N GLU A 389 15.86 36.58 -25.37
CA GLU A 389 17.17 36.88 -24.79
C GLU A 389 17.12 36.88 -23.26
N ARG A 390 16.12 37.54 -22.67
CA ARG A 390 15.92 37.57 -21.21
C ARG A 390 15.70 36.17 -20.64
N VAL A 391 14.90 35.33 -21.30
CA VAL A 391 14.59 33.96 -20.83
C VAL A 391 15.77 33.02 -21.04
N ALA A 392 16.50 33.14 -22.16
CA ALA A 392 17.71 32.38 -22.42
C ALA A 392 18.82 32.66 -21.39
N GLN A 393 18.90 33.92 -20.91
CA GLN A 393 19.85 34.38 -19.90
C GLN A 393 19.32 34.23 -18.46
N GLY A 394 18.01 34.02 -18.30
CA GLY A 394 17.34 33.92 -17.00
C GLY A 394 17.46 32.54 -16.37
N VAL A 395 17.55 32.52 -15.05
CA VAL A 395 17.51 31.30 -14.21
C VAL A 395 16.16 31.25 -13.49
N SER A 396 15.03 31.31 -14.22
CA SER A 396 13.70 31.39 -13.58
C SER A 396 13.26 30.06 -12.93
N THR A 397 14.04 29.00 -13.07
CA THR A 397 13.73 27.62 -12.68
C THR A 397 14.70 27.05 -11.65
N VAL A 398 15.34 27.87 -10.81
CA VAL A 398 16.17 27.36 -9.69
C VAL A 398 15.33 26.41 -8.83
N LEU A 399 15.73 25.14 -8.83
CA LEU A 399 15.20 24.09 -7.96
C LEU A 399 16.07 24.01 -6.72
N SER A 400 15.46 24.09 -5.54
CA SER A 400 16.21 23.92 -4.31
C SER A 400 16.42 22.42 -4.01
N PRO A 401 17.57 22.02 -3.46
CA PRO A 401 17.81 20.63 -3.02
C PRO A 401 16.74 20.15 -2.02
N GLN A 402 16.22 21.07 -1.19
CA GLN A 402 15.16 20.78 -0.23
C GLN A 402 13.84 20.37 -0.89
N GLN A 403 13.45 21.01 -2.00
CA GLN A 403 12.24 20.64 -2.75
C GLN A 403 12.38 19.25 -3.37
N ILE A 404 13.53 18.96 -3.98
CA ILE A 404 13.83 17.65 -4.57
C ILE A 404 13.83 16.56 -3.49
N THR A 405 14.47 16.84 -2.35
CA THR A 405 14.49 15.96 -1.17
C THR A 405 13.09 15.64 -0.67
N ALA A 406 12.20 16.64 -0.58
CA ALA A 406 10.82 16.44 -0.17
C ALA A 406 10.05 15.54 -1.15
N TRP A 407 10.23 15.72 -2.47
CA TRP A 407 9.58 14.86 -3.46
C TRP A 407 10.11 13.43 -3.47
N ILE A 408 11.43 13.24 -3.36
CA ILE A 408 12.07 11.91 -3.18
C ILE A 408 11.48 11.20 -1.96
N ARG A 409 11.27 11.96 -0.88
CA ARG A 409 10.68 11.43 0.35
C ARG A 409 9.23 10.99 0.16
N ILE A 410 8.38 11.84 -0.42
CA ILE A 410 6.97 11.50 -0.69
C ILE A 410 6.92 10.24 -1.57
N TYR A 411 7.73 10.18 -2.64
CA TYR A 411 7.84 9.01 -3.50
C TYR A 411 8.24 7.76 -2.71
N SER A 412 9.25 7.85 -1.85
CA SER A 412 9.76 6.71 -1.07
C SER A 412 8.73 6.16 -0.07
N ILE A 413 8.01 7.06 0.62
CA ILE A 413 6.93 6.68 1.54
C ILE A 413 5.84 5.95 0.77
N LEU A 414 5.38 6.49 -0.35
CA LEU A 414 4.31 5.90 -1.15
C LEU A 414 4.71 4.55 -1.77
N PHE A 415 5.91 4.47 -2.34
CA PHE A 415 6.44 3.27 -2.98
C PHE A 415 6.52 2.11 -2.00
N SER A 416 6.90 2.38 -0.74
CA SER A 416 7.01 1.37 0.30
C SER A 416 5.67 0.96 0.93
N ASN A 417 4.60 1.70 0.64
CA ASN A 417 3.27 1.57 1.28
C ASN A 417 2.15 1.39 0.26
N THR A 418 2.48 0.80 -0.91
CA THR A 418 1.53 0.58 -2.00
C THR A 418 0.30 -0.23 -1.59
N GLU A 419 0.40 -1.09 -0.57
CA GLU A 419 -0.73 -1.86 -0.04
C GLU A 419 -1.83 -0.98 0.57
N PHE A 420 -1.48 0.16 1.18
CA PHE A 420 -2.48 1.07 1.73
C PHE A 420 -3.31 1.74 0.63
N LEU A 421 -2.76 1.86 -0.58
CA LEU A 421 -3.47 2.41 -1.73
C LEU A 421 -4.66 1.53 -2.15
N ILE A 422 -4.69 0.26 -1.76
CA ILE A 422 -5.84 -0.64 -2.00
C ILE A 422 -7.12 -0.10 -1.34
N HIS A 423 -6.99 0.69 -0.26
CA HIS A 423 -8.12 1.34 0.40
C HIS A 423 -8.67 2.55 -0.35
N THR A 424 -8.04 2.93 -1.47
CA THR A 424 -8.49 3.97 -2.38
C THR A 424 -8.86 3.36 -3.73
N LYS A 425 -9.79 3.99 -4.46
CA LYS A 425 -10.13 3.59 -5.83
C LYS A 425 -9.16 4.19 -6.86
N GLU A 426 -8.14 4.91 -6.41
CA GLU A 426 -7.26 5.68 -7.26
C GLU A 426 -6.00 4.87 -7.62
N THR A 427 -5.66 4.91 -8.89
CA THR A 427 -4.41 4.35 -9.41
C THR A 427 -3.34 5.43 -9.40
N ILE A 428 -2.27 5.19 -8.64
CA ILE A 428 -1.05 6.00 -8.64
C ILE A 428 -0.07 5.40 -9.65
N ASP A 429 0.46 6.23 -10.55
CA ASP A 429 1.50 5.82 -11.49
C ASP A 429 2.89 6.26 -11.01
N PHE A 430 3.53 5.37 -10.24
CA PHE A 430 4.87 5.59 -9.73
C PHE A 430 5.91 5.86 -10.82
N SER A 431 5.68 5.42 -12.06
CA SER A 431 6.63 5.64 -13.16
C SER A 431 6.71 7.11 -13.57
N ILE A 432 5.61 7.85 -13.47
CA ILE A 432 5.55 9.29 -13.78
C ILE A 432 6.35 10.08 -12.75
N MET A 433 6.08 9.87 -11.46
CA MET A 433 6.80 10.56 -10.39
C MET A 433 8.29 10.20 -10.38
N ARG A 434 8.63 8.92 -10.62
CA ARG A 434 10.02 8.46 -10.80
C ARG A 434 10.72 9.21 -11.92
N LYS A 435 10.04 9.37 -13.06
CA LYS A 435 10.56 10.14 -14.19
C LYS A 435 10.77 11.62 -13.82
N TYR A 436 9.80 12.26 -13.18
CA TYR A 436 9.95 13.66 -12.78
C TYR A 436 11.09 13.87 -11.77
N ILE A 437 11.22 13.00 -10.77
CA ILE A 437 12.36 13.04 -9.84
C ILE A 437 13.66 12.88 -10.62
N SER A 438 13.73 11.95 -11.57
CA SER A 438 14.91 11.78 -12.42
C SER A 438 15.23 13.05 -13.21
N ASP A 439 14.26 13.59 -13.95
CA ASP A 439 14.45 14.72 -14.85
C ASP A 439 14.82 16.01 -14.08
N LEU A 440 14.11 16.31 -12.99
CA LEU A 440 14.32 17.52 -12.17
C LEU A 440 15.61 17.44 -11.36
N THR A 441 15.95 16.26 -10.84
CA THR A 441 17.24 16.06 -10.18
C THR A 441 18.37 16.20 -11.18
N THR A 442 18.25 15.58 -12.35
CA THR A 442 19.25 15.70 -13.43
C THR A 442 19.44 17.15 -13.86
N TYR A 443 18.35 17.92 -14.01
CA TYR A 443 18.40 19.36 -14.28
C TYR A 443 19.24 20.12 -13.23
N HIS A 444 18.90 19.94 -11.95
CA HIS A 444 19.57 20.62 -10.85
C HIS A 444 21.06 20.29 -10.79
N LEU A 445 21.41 19.01 -10.97
CA LEU A 445 22.80 18.57 -10.97
C LEU A 445 23.57 19.10 -12.18
N MET A 446 22.97 19.15 -13.37
CA MET A 446 23.60 19.74 -14.56
C MET A 446 23.82 21.24 -14.42
N GLN A 447 22.88 21.95 -13.80
CA GLN A 447 23.04 23.38 -13.50
C GLN A 447 24.25 23.59 -12.58
N SER A 448 24.31 22.83 -11.47
CA SER A 448 25.42 22.84 -10.52
C SER A 448 26.78 22.56 -11.19
N VAL A 449 26.85 21.53 -12.06
CA VAL A 449 28.09 21.21 -12.79
C VAL A 449 28.48 22.31 -13.79
N SER A 450 27.50 22.94 -14.43
CA SER A 450 27.75 24.04 -15.38
C SER A 450 28.28 25.28 -14.67
N GLU A 451 27.73 25.63 -13.50
CA GLU A 451 28.24 26.70 -12.63
C GLU A 451 29.68 26.41 -12.20
N LEU A 452 29.95 25.18 -11.77
CA LEU A 452 31.29 24.77 -11.38
C LEU A 452 32.29 24.86 -12.54
N LYS A 453 31.90 24.43 -13.75
CA LYS A 453 32.73 24.58 -14.95
C LYS A 453 33.10 26.05 -15.21
N LEU A 454 32.14 26.97 -15.12
CA LEU A 454 32.38 28.40 -15.33
C LEU A 454 33.35 29.00 -14.31
N VAL A 455 33.27 28.57 -13.05
CA VAL A 455 34.19 29.04 -12.00
C VAL A 455 35.59 28.47 -12.25
N ILE A 456 35.71 27.18 -12.60
CA ILE A 456 37.00 26.56 -12.96
C ILE A 456 37.60 27.28 -14.18
N ASP A 457 36.82 27.53 -15.22
CA ASP A 457 37.28 28.25 -16.43
C ASP A 457 37.86 29.64 -16.11
N LYS A 458 37.24 30.35 -15.17
CA LYS A 458 37.69 31.68 -14.69
C LYS A 458 38.92 31.61 -13.79
N SER A 459 39.01 30.59 -12.93
CA SER A 459 40.13 30.39 -12.01
C SER A 459 41.41 29.94 -12.71
N MET A 460 41.29 29.21 -13.83
CA MET A 460 42.40 28.74 -14.64
C MET A 460 42.92 29.85 -15.58
N ALA A 461 43.60 30.85 -15.02
CA ALA A 461 44.23 31.94 -15.77
C ALA A 461 45.57 31.54 -16.46
N THR A 462 46.04 30.30 -16.28
CA THR A 462 47.30 29.77 -16.86
C THR A 462 47.18 29.39 -18.35
N PRO A 463 48.30 29.36 -19.10
CA PRO A 463 48.31 29.32 -20.57
C PRO A 463 47.63 28.09 -21.18
N SER A 464 47.09 28.25 -22.38
CA SER A 464 46.03 27.41 -23.00
C SER A 464 46.35 25.93 -23.25
N LYS A 465 47.60 25.48 -23.06
CA LYS A 465 48.02 24.11 -23.41
C LYS A 465 47.59 23.06 -22.39
N ASP A 466 47.58 23.39 -21.10
CA ASP A 466 47.32 22.40 -20.03
C ASP A 466 45.86 22.42 -19.56
N LYS A 467 45.07 23.43 -19.94
CA LYS A 467 43.63 23.52 -19.61
C LYS A 467 42.83 22.28 -20.01
N PRO A 468 43.00 21.68 -21.21
CA PRO A 468 42.23 20.52 -21.63
C PRO A 468 42.46 19.30 -20.75
N ASP A 469 43.69 19.11 -20.25
CA ASP A 469 44.07 17.96 -19.42
C ASP A 469 43.59 18.13 -17.98
N HIS A 470 43.65 19.34 -17.41
CA HIS A 470 43.07 19.63 -16.10
C HIS A 470 41.54 19.47 -16.09
N PHE A 471 40.84 19.90 -17.15
CA PHE A 471 39.39 19.66 -17.25
C PHE A 471 39.05 18.19 -17.41
N LYS A 472 39.88 17.43 -18.13
CA LYS A 472 39.72 15.98 -18.25
C LYS A 472 39.89 15.31 -16.89
N GLN A 473 40.92 15.69 -16.13
CA GLN A 473 41.13 15.20 -14.77
C GLN A 473 39.97 15.58 -13.84
N PHE A 474 39.52 16.84 -13.89
CA PHE A 474 38.35 17.29 -13.13
C PHE A 474 37.09 16.48 -13.45
N GLY A 475 36.80 16.24 -14.74
CA GLY A 475 35.67 15.42 -15.16
C GLY A 475 35.74 13.97 -14.70
N GLU A 476 36.93 13.35 -14.75
CA GLU A 476 37.15 11.99 -14.23
C GLU A 476 37.00 11.93 -12.70
N VAL A 477 37.51 12.92 -11.97
CA VAL A 477 37.34 12.97 -10.51
C VAL A 477 35.87 13.21 -10.16
N LEU A 478 35.21 14.18 -10.81
CA LEU A 478 33.78 14.46 -10.62
C LEU A 478 32.93 13.21 -10.88
N LYS A 479 33.24 12.44 -11.93
CA LYS A 479 32.59 11.17 -12.23
C LYS A 479 32.77 10.15 -11.10
N ILE A 480 33.99 9.93 -10.64
CA ILE A 480 34.29 9.01 -9.54
C ILE A 480 33.56 9.44 -8.26
N LYS A 481 33.54 10.75 -7.97
CA LYS A 481 32.89 11.30 -6.77
C LYS A 481 31.36 11.16 -6.84
N ILE A 482 30.73 11.56 -7.95
CA ILE A 482 29.28 11.41 -8.14
C ILE A 482 28.86 9.94 -8.07
N GLN A 483 29.62 9.02 -8.67
CA GLN A 483 29.30 7.59 -8.60
C GLN A 483 29.57 6.99 -7.22
N GLY A 484 30.54 7.52 -6.47
CA GLY A 484 30.89 7.11 -5.11
C GLY A 484 29.93 7.59 -4.02
N LEU A 485 29.02 8.52 -4.33
CA LEU A 485 28.07 9.09 -3.38
C LEU A 485 26.98 8.13 -2.89
N MET A 486 26.77 6.98 -3.54
CA MET A 486 25.83 5.94 -3.10
C MET A 486 26.42 4.52 -3.04
N GLY A 487 27.64 4.31 -3.56
CA GLY A 487 28.47 3.11 -3.43
C GLY A 487 27.87 1.78 -3.93
N GLY A 488 28.72 0.84 -4.37
CA GLY A 488 28.31 -0.57 -4.49
C GLY A 488 28.31 -1.28 -3.13
N LYS A 489 29.23 -0.86 -2.24
CA LYS A 489 29.39 -1.29 -0.85
C LYS A 489 29.57 -0.07 0.06
N LYS A 490 29.16 -0.18 1.33
CA LYS A 490 29.26 0.89 2.35
C LYS A 490 30.69 1.44 2.51
N ASP A 491 31.69 0.60 2.26
CA ASP A 491 33.12 0.94 2.41
C ASP A 491 33.69 1.75 1.23
N GLU A 492 32.92 1.94 0.15
CA GLU A 492 33.31 2.75 -1.02
C GLU A 492 32.75 4.18 -0.97
N GLU A 493 31.89 4.48 0.02
CA GLU A 493 31.30 5.79 0.20
C GLU A 493 32.34 6.77 0.76
N LYS A 494 32.70 7.79 -0.03
CA LYS A 494 33.61 8.85 0.41
C LYS A 494 32.82 9.99 1.04
N THR A 495 33.33 10.57 2.12
CA THR A 495 32.75 11.76 2.73
C THR A 495 32.94 12.98 1.84
N PHE A 496 31.99 13.91 1.89
CA PHE A 496 32.06 15.20 1.21
C PHE A 496 33.42 15.92 1.36
N PHE A 497 34.02 15.86 2.55
CA PHE A 497 35.31 16.45 2.83
C PHE A 497 36.46 15.75 2.08
N GLU A 498 36.48 14.42 2.04
CA GLU A 498 37.42 13.62 1.23
C GLU A 498 37.20 13.83 -0.28
N MET A 499 35.99 14.24 -0.68
CA MET A 499 35.72 14.60 -2.07
C MET A 499 36.39 15.90 -2.50
N ILE A 500 36.35 16.92 -1.65
CA ILE A 500 36.99 18.21 -1.89
C ILE A 500 38.51 18.10 -1.81
N GLN A 501 39.05 17.37 -0.83
CA GLN A 501 40.51 17.24 -0.65
C GLN A 501 41.21 16.57 -1.84
N GLU A 502 40.56 15.62 -2.51
CA GLU A 502 41.11 14.96 -3.71
C GLU A 502 41.12 15.87 -4.95
N LEU A 503 40.37 16.97 -4.95
CA LEU A 503 40.34 17.97 -6.02
C LEU A 503 41.48 19.00 -5.86
N HIS A 504 42.69 18.57 -5.47
CA HIS A 504 43.92 19.32 -5.13
C HIS A 504 44.39 20.47 -6.07
N PHE A 505 43.65 20.83 -7.12
CA PHE A 505 44.06 21.69 -8.23
C PHE A 505 43.63 23.17 -8.12
N LEU A 506 43.01 23.62 -7.01
CA LEU A 506 42.54 25.01 -6.86
C LEU A 506 42.84 25.58 -5.47
N ASP A 507 43.77 26.53 -5.39
CA ASP A 507 44.14 27.26 -4.16
C ASP A 507 43.17 28.42 -3.82
N ASP A 508 42.24 28.76 -4.72
CA ASP A 508 41.31 29.87 -4.54
C ASP A 508 40.11 29.50 -3.64
N SER A 509 39.98 30.21 -2.51
CA SER A 509 38.92 30.00 -1.52
C SER A 509 37.50 30.18 -2.06
N ALA A 510 37.28 31.08 -3.02
CA ALA A 510 35.95 31.29 -3.61
C ALA A 510 35.53 30.12 -4.50
N THR A 511 36.47 29.59 -5.28
CA THR A 511 36.25 28.40 -6.11
C THR A 511 36.04 27.16 -5.26
N GLN A 512 36.82 26.99 -4.17
CA GLN A 512 36.63 25.89 -3.21
C GLN A 512 35.24 25.95 -2.54
N PHE A 513 34.73 27.15 -2.23
CA PHE A 513 33.39 27.31 -1.68
C PHE A 513 32.30 26.87 -2.66
N VAL A 514 32.38 27.25 -3.95
CA VAL A 514 31.39 26.83 -4.96
C VAL A 514 31.43 25.32 -5.21
N ILE A 515 32.63 24.73 -5.26
CA ILE A 515 32.80 23.27 -5.30
C ILE A 515 32.11 22.62 -4.10
N ALA A 516 32.33 23.15 -2.90
CA ALA A 516 31.74 22.65 -1.68
C ALA A 516 30.20 22.78 -1.71
N GLU A 517 29.65 23.93 -2.08
CA GLU A 517 28.20 24.12 -2.15
C GLU A 517 27.55 23.16 -3.15
N THR A 518 28.19 22.97 -4.31
CA THR A 518 27.77 22.03 -5.35
C THR A 518 27.70 20.60 -4.82
N PHE A 519 28.82 20.07 -4.30
CA PHE A 519 28.86 18.70 -3.77
C PHE A 519 27.94 18.51 -2.55
N ARG A 520 27.65 19.57 -1.79
CA ARG A 520 26.70 19.51 -0.68
C ARG A 520 25.28 19.31 -1.18
N GLY A 521 24.89 20.00 -2.26
CA GLY A 521 23.61 19.74 -2.93
C GLY A 521 23.48 18.29 -3.43
N PHE A 522 24.56 17.74 -4.02
CA PHE A 522 24.61 16.32 -4.41
C PHE A 522 24.48 15.38 -3.19
N GLN A 523 25.14 15.70 -2.08
CA GLN A 523 25.08 14.91 -0.84
C GLN A 523 23.70 14.98 -0.20
N ASP A 524 23.05 16.14 -0.14
CA ASP A 524 21.70 16.30 0.42
C ASP A 524 20.69 15.43 -0.34
N ILE A 525 20.81 15.34 -1.67
CA ILE A 525 19.99 14.48 -2.53
C ILE A 525 20.32 12.99 -2.30
N ALA A 526 21.61 12.63 -2.22
CA ALA A 526 22.01 11.25 -1.92
C ALA A 526 21.55 10.81 -0.52
N ASP A 527 21.66 11.70 0.46
CA ASP A 527 21.19 11.50 1.82
C ASP A 527 19.66 11.40 1.86
N ALA A 528 18.92 12.13 1.02
CA ALA A 528 17.48 11.94 0.87
C ALA A 528 17.14 10.50 0.46
N PHE A 529 17.84 9.94 -0.53
CA PHE A 529 17.67 8.55 -0.96
C PHE A 529 18.08 7.51 0.10
N ARG A 530 18.91 7.89 1.08
CA ARG A 530 19.35 7.02 2.19
C ARG A 530 18.48 7.18 3.44
N ALA A 531 18.10 8.40 3.80
CA ALA A 531 17.35 8.73 5.00
C ALA A 531 15.91 8.22 4.91
N THR A 532 15.33 8.22 3.69
CA THR A 532 14.00 7.64 3.42
C THR A 532 13.91 6.17 3.79
N VAL A 533 15.03 5.46 3.84
CA VAL A 533 15.12 4.04 4.20
C VAL A 533 15.00 3.83 5.72
N ASN A 534 15.28 4.85 6.51
CA ASN A 534 15.10 4.84 7.97
C ASN A 534 13.72 5.34 8.41
N ASP A 535 12.84 5.74 7.47
CA ASP A 535 11.46 6.08 7.79
C ASP A 535 10.68 4.82 8.23
N TYR A 536 9.91 4.95 9.31
CA TYR A 536 9.28 3.84 10.05
C TYR A 536 8.19 3.06 9.28
N PHE A 537 7.87 3.46 8.05
CA PHE A 537 6.86 2.89 7.17
C PHE A 537 7.46 2.13 5.98
N VAL A 538 8.78 1.96 5.93
CA VAL A 538 9.40 1.17 4.87
C VAL A 538 9.25 -0.32 5.19
N ARG A 539 8.21 -0.95 4.67
CA ARG A 539 7.96 -2.40 4.85
C ARG A 539 9.04 -3.25 4.16
N ASP A 540 9.50 -2.83 2.99
CA ASP A 540 10.55 -3.51 2.23
C ASP A 540 11.74 -2.57 2.01
N ARG A 541 12.59 -2.52 3.05
CA ARG A 541 13.79 -1.69 3.12
C ARG A 541 14.76 -1.98 1.98
N ASP A 542 14.93 -3.25 1.65
CA ASP A 542 15.90 -3.69 0.66
C ASP A 542 15.43 -3.37 -0.76
N THR A 543 14.13 -3.50 -1.04
CA THR A 543 13.56 -3.08 -2.33
C THR A 543 13.59 -1.56 -2.48
N LEU A 544 13.29 -0.78 -1.44
CA LEU A 544 13.42 0.68 -1.49
C LEU A 544 14.88 1.12 -1.70
N LEU A 545 15.83 0.49 -1.00
CA LEU A 545 17.26 0.77 -1.19
C LEU A 545 17.72 0.48 -2.61
N ARG A 546 17.26 -0.63 -3.18
CA ARG A 546 17.59 -1.03 -4.56
C ARG A 546 17.02 -0.03 -5.56
N GLU A 547 15.74 0.33 -5.42
CA GLU A 547 15.08 1.33 -6.27
C GLU A 547 15.78 2.69 -6.19
N SER A 548 16.08 3.14 -4.97
CA SER A 548 16.76 4.42 -4.73
C SER A 548 18.17 4.44 -5.35
N ARG A 549 18.92 3.34 -5.23
CA ARG A 549 20.23 3.19 -5.88
C ARG A 549 20.13 3.17 -7.40
N GLU A 550 19.17 2.44 -7.94
CA GLU A 550 18.97 2.36 -9.39
C GLU A 550 18.62 3.73 -9.96
N LEU A 551 17.68 4.46 -9.33
CA LEU A 551 17.29 5.81 -9.73
C LEU A 551 18.46 6.80 -9.63
N TYR A 552 19.21 6.79 -8.53
CA TYR A 552 20.38 7.66 -8.37
C TYR A 552 21.45 7.38 -9.44
N ASN A 553 21.75 6.11 -9.71
CA ASN A 553 22.72 5.72 -10.74
C ASN A 553 22.25 6.12 -12.15
N GLN A 554 20.95 6.02 -12.44
CA GLN A 554 20.36 6.50 -13.70
C GLN A 554 20.56 8.01 -13.86
N ILE A 555 20.23 8.80 -12.83
CA ILE A 555 20.44 10.26 -12.80
C ILE A 555 21.91 10.60 -13.03
N CYS A 556 22.83 9.98 -12.28
CA CYS A 556 24.27 10.22 -12.39
C CYS A 556 24.79 9.89 -13.80
N THR A 557 24.33 8.78 -14.38
CA THR A 557 24.71 8.38 -15.74
C THR A 557 24.20 9.39 -16.78
N GLN A 558 22.97 9.88 -16.63
CA GLN A 558 22.40 10.92 -17.50
C GLN A 558 23.17 12.25 -17.38
N CYS A 559 23.47 12.70 -16.16
CA CYS A 559 24.31 13.88 -15.90
C CYS A 559 25.67 13.77 -16.59
N LEU A 560 26.39 12.66 -16.35
CA LEU A 560 27.75 12.47 -16.85
C LEU A 560 27.81 12.29 -18.37
N LYS A 561 26.83 11.62 -18.97
CA LYS A 561 26.77 11.41 -20.42
C LYS A 561 26.80 12.73 -21.19
N ASN A 562 26.08 13.75 -20.71
CA ASN A 562 25.96 15.02 -21.44
C ASN A 562 27.10 16.00 -21.09
N VAL A 563 27.70 15.88 -19.90
CA VAL A 563 28.84 16.72 -19.47
C VAL A 563 30.16 16.31 -20.14
N ILE A 564 30.36 15.00 -20.39
CA ILE A 564 31.63 14.47 -20.95
C ILE A 564 31.72 14.66 -22.48
N VAL A 565 30.60 14.91 -23.16
CA VAL A 565 30.60 15.20 -24.59
C VAL A 565 31.10 16.63 -24.80
N ARG A 566 32.38 16.76 -25.14
CA ARG A 566 32.94 18.01 -25.68
C ARG A 566 31.98 18.54 -26.76
N PRO A 567 31.70 19.85 -26.82
CA PRO A 567 31.47 20.44 -28.12
C PRO A 567 32.75 20.13 -28.90
N ALA A 568 32.64 19.30 -29.95
CA ALA A 568 33.73 19.16 -30.89
C ALA A 568 34.09 20.60 -31.27
N ARG A 569 35.29 21.07 -30.88
CA ARG A 569 35.85 22.24 -31.54
C ARG A 569 35.75 21.88 -33.02
N PRO A 570 35.06 22.69 -33.85
CA PRO A 570 35.13 22.48 -35.28
C PRO A 570 36.62 22.54 -35.57
N THR A 571 37.20 21.40 -35.97
CA THR A 571 38.50 21.39 -36.61
C THR A 571 38.33 22.32 -37.79
N ILE A 572 38.89 23.51 -37.66
CA ILE A 572 39.11 24.42 -38.78
C ILE A 572 39.83 23.54 -39.80
N PRO A 573 39.23 23.27 -40.98
CA PRO A 573 39.99 22.68 -42.05
C PRO A 573 41.10 23.69 -42.31
N THR A 574 42.34 23.31 -42.02
CA THR A 574 43.49 24.05 -42.53
C THR A 574 43.30 24.14 -44.04
N ASP A 575 43.17 25.36 -44.53
CA ASP A 575 43.04 25.69 -45.94
C ASP A 575 44.11 24.94 -46.73
N ASP A 576 43.66 24.05 -47.61
CA ASP A 576 44.30 23.67 -48.87
C ASP A 576 43.37 22.68 -49.60
N ALA A 577 42.34 23.23 -50.26
CA ALA A 577 41.76 22.72 -51.52
C ALA A 577 40.54 23.57 -51.92
N GLU A 578 40.73 24.37 -52.96
CA GLU A 578 39.72 25.10 -53.71
C GLU A 578 38.61 24.16 -54.23
N ASP A 579 37.33 24.49 -54.02
CA ASP A 579 36.42 24.94 -55.10
C ASP A 579 34.94 25.01 -54.66
N GLY A 580 34.23 26.03 -55.16
CA GLY A 580 32.82 25.90 -55.57
C GLY A 580 31.68 26.09 -54.55
N SER A 581 31.35 27.35 -54.27
CA SER A 581 29.97 27.87 -54.06
C SER A 581 29.00 27.09 -53.13
N LYS A 582 29.02 27.36 -51.83
CA LYS A 582 27.81 27.35 -50.98
C LYS A 582 27.87 28.49 -49.97
N GLY A 583 26.87 29.37 -50.02
CA GLY A 583 26.78 30.57 -49.20
C GLY A 583 26.94 30.31 -47.69
N ASN A 584 27.57 31.27 -47.03
CA ASN A 584 27.90 31.32 -45.61
C ASN A 584 26.69 31.07 -44.70
N LYS A 585 26.43 29.80 -44.39
CA LYS A 585 25.74 29.44 -43.14
C LYS A 585 26.71 29.66 -41.99
N SER A 586 26.33 30.51 -41.03
CA SER A 586 26.97 30.65 -39.71
C SER A 586 27.35 29.28 -39.15
N TRP A 587 28.52 29.16 -38.52
CA TRP A 587 28.94 27.92 -37.86
C TRP A 587 27.88 27.41 -36.88
N PHE A 588 27.17 28.35 -36.25
CA PHE A 588 26.06 28.12 -35.35
C PHE A 588 24.83 27.50 -36.05
N SER A 589 24.52 27.90 -37.28
CA SER A 589 23.40 27.34 -38.06
C SER A 589 23.71 26.01 -38.75
N ARG A 590 24.96 25.54 -38.69
CA ARG A 590 25.37 24.18 -39.13
C ARG A 590 25.21 23.13 -38.02
N LEU A 591 25.09 23.54 -36.76
CA LEU A 591 24.91 22.65 -35.61
C LEU A 591 23.46 22.17 -35.43
N PHE A 592 22.49 22.85 -36.04
CA PHE A 592 21.05 22.61 -35.84
C PHE A 592 20.28 22.25 -37.12
N SER A 593 20.99 21.96 -38.22
CA SER A 593 20.41 21.58 -39.52
C SER A 593 20.34 20.08 -39.73
#